data_AF-A0A7S4K1P3-F1
#
_entry.id   AF-A0A7S4K1P3-F1
#
_cell.length_a   1.000
_cell.length_b   1.000
_cell.length_c   1.000
_cell.angle_alpha   90.00
_cell.angle_beta   90.00
_cell.angle_gamma   90.00
#
_symmetry.space_group_name_H-M   'P 1'
#
loop_
_entity.id
_entity.type
_entity.pdbx_description
1 polymer ?
#
loop_
_entity_poly.entity_id
_entity_poly.type
_entity_poly.pdbx_seq_one_letter_code
_entity_poly.pdbx_strand_id
1 'polypeptide(L)'
;GKTALAGRVALPPPSRRSSPGGTNLAEGGSSRPPAAVVMAHGLGLSHDCSLGPFADAFRDAGLAAVTFDYATFGASSSGGGMPRHSVDPRAQVSDLLAAVRAVRYRADELGVDGDRIGLWGTSLAGGHAVSAAAALAEEEEEEDAATEGASLRRAVRAAAVLVPHMASGAEGVLATILSDPATSARGLTKILAAFAKGALLGLARKPWYIFLHGPPGSAAAMQNPGDDEGYGSLCAADGGEYGWRNGMTSGSLLRVLSYRPMNVASRVKVPVQMVVAEE
;
A
#
# COMPACT_ATOMS: atom_id res chain seq x y z
N GLY A 1 13.38 10.08 13.63
CA GLY A 1 12.33 11.09 13.89
C GLY A 1 11.00 10.37 13.98
N LYS A 2 10.12 10.77 14.90
CA LYS A 2 8.83 10.11 15.17
C LYS A 2 7.90 10.22 13.95
N THR A 3 8.00 9.32 12.98
CA THR A 3 6.91 9.06 12.04
C THR A 3 5.86 8.28 12.81
N ALA A 4 4.86 8.98 13.35
CA ALA A 4 3.71 8.33 13.96
C ALA A 4 3.07 7.45 12.87
N LEU A 5 2.85 6.17 13.18
CA LEU A 5 2.08 5.28 12.34
C LEU A 5 0.63 5.82 12.32
N ALA A 6 0.31 6.63 11.31
CA ALA A 6 -0.97 7.33 11.20
C ALA A 6 -2.02 6.41 10.55
N GLY A 7 -2.29 5.29 11.21
CA GLY A 7 -3.30 4.33 10.79
C GLY A 7 -3.77 3.48 11.96
N ARG A 8 -4.55 2.43 11.67
CA ARG A 8 -5.26 1.63 12.68
C ARG A 8 -4.56 0.31 12.94
N VAL A 9 -4.54 -0.10 14.20
CA VAL A 9 -4.19 -1.47 14.61
C VAL A 9 -5.47 -2.18 15.05
N ALA A 10 -5.81 -3.27 14.38
CA ALA A 10 -6.89 -4.17 14.76
C ALA A 10 -6.29 -5.45 15.38
N LEU A 11 -6.54 -5.67 16.66
CA LEU A 11 -6.07 -6.85 17.40
C LEU A 11 -7.10 -7.97 17.36
N PRO A 12 -6.67 -9.25 17.30
CA PRO A 12 -7.57 -10.39 17.40
C PRO A 12 -8.31 -10.39 18.75
N PRO A 13 -9.53 -10.97 18.80
CA PRO A 13 -10.22 -11.17 20.06
C PRO A 13 -9.38 -12.04 21.01
N PRO A 14 -9.44 -11.82 22.34
CA PRO A 14 -8.70 -12.63 23.29
C PRO A 14 -9.07 -14.11 23.14
N SER A 15 -8.05 -14.98 23.08
CA SER A 15 -8.27 -16.41 22.90
C SER A 15 -9.06 -16.98 24.09
N ARG A 16 -10.35 -17.29 23.90
CA ARG A 16 -11.08 -18.13 24.87
C ARG A 16 -10.69 -19.57 24.60
N ARG A 17 -9.86 -20.17 25.46
CA ARG A 17 -9.80 -21.64 25.55
C ARG A 17 -11.12 -22.11 26.16
N SER A 18 -12.08 -22.51 25.34
CA SER A 18 -13.20 -23.32 25.83
C SER A 18 -12.74 -24.77 25.93
N SER A 19 -12.36 -25.19 27.13
CA SER A 19 -12.32 -26.63 27.44
C SER A 19 -13.76 -27.14 27.48
N PRO A 20 -14.09 -28.28 26.83
CA PRO A 20 -15.40 -28.89 26.97
C PRO A 20 -15.47 -29.56 28.35
N GLY A 21 -16.02 -28.84 29.33
CA GLY A 21 -16.16 -29.30 30.71
C GLY A 21 -15.73 -28.21 31.69
N GLY A 22 -16.67 -27.79 32.54
CA GLY A 22 -16.60 -26.55 33.32
C GLY A 22 -15.32 -26.32 34.11
N THR A 23 -14.80 -25.10 34.00
CA THR A 23 -14.40 -24.18 35.08
C THR A 23 -13.70 -23.00 34.38
N ASN A 24 -14.22 -21.78 34.55
CA ASN A 24 -13.51 -20.57 34.13
C ASN A 24 -12.34 -20.39 35.09
N LEU A 25 -11.19 -21.02 34.79
CA LEU A 25 -9.94 -20.66 35.43
C LEU A 25 -9.46 -19.36 34.79
N ALA A 26 -9.55 -18.28 35.56
CA ALA A 26 -8.79 -17.08 35.29
C ALA A 26 -7.30 -17.33 35.66
N GLU A 27 -6.44 -16.78 34.81
CA GLU A 27 -5.00 -16.52 34.98
C GLU A 27 -3.98 -17.63 34.67
N GLY A 28 -2.95 -17.24 33.89
CA GLY A 28 -1.64 -17.91 33.91
C GLY A 28 -0.94 -18.22 32.58
N GLY A 29 -1.46 -17.82 31.42
CA GLY A 29 -0.75 -18.04 30.15
C GLY A 29 -0.35 -16.72 29.51
N SER A 30 0.96 -16.40 29.45
CA SER A 30 1.45 -15.38 28.52
C SER A 30 1.18 -15.88 27.10
N SER A 31 -0.02 -15.61 26.57
CA SER A 31 -0.29 -15.81 25.17
C SER A 31 0.64 -14.86 24.43
N ARG A 32 1.64 -15.43 23.75
CA ARG A 32 2.54 -14.70 22.87
C ARG A 32 1.71 -13.69 22.05
N PRO A 33 2.10 -12.40 21.99
CA PRO A 33 1.39 -11.41 21.19
C PRO A 33 1.15 -11.90 19.75
N PRO A 34 0.04 -11.52 19.11
CA PRO A 34 -0.27 -11.94 17.76
C PRO A 34 0.79 -11.41 16.77
N ALA A 35 1.07 -12.21 15.75
CA ALA A 35 1.84 -11.73 14.60
C ALA A 35 1.09 -10.58 13.91
N ALA A 36 1.81 -9.62 13.35
CA ALA A 36 1.24 -8.45 12.70
C ALA A 36 1.29 -8.56 11.17
N VAL A 37 0.27 -8.05 10.49
CA VAL A 37 0.24 -7.87 9.03
C VAL A 37 0.20 -6.38 8.75
N VAL A 38 1.25 -5.86 8.11
CA VAL A 38 1.33 -4.45 7.68
C VAL A 38 0.70 -4.34 6.30
N MET A 39 -0.42 -3.61 6.23
CA MET A 39 -1.28 -3.51 5.05
C MET A 39 -1.10 -2.18 4.34
N ALA A 40 -0.67 -2.25 3.09
CA ALA A 40 -0.46 -1.12 2.19
C ALA A 40 -1.64 -0.95 1.22
N HIS A 41 -2.13 0.28 1.05
CA HIS A 41 -3.26 0.59 0.17
C HIS A 41 -2.82 0.84 -1.29
N GLY A 42 -3.72 0.57 -2.24
CA GLY A 42 -3.48 0.75 -3.67
C GLY A 42 -3.33 2.20 -4.13
N LEU A 43 -3.18 2.38 -5.45
CA LEU A 43 -2.91 3.66 -6.10
C LEU A 43 -3.92 4.74 -5.65
N GLY A 44 -3.41 5.80 -5.04
CA GLY A 44 -4.20 7.00 -4.74
C GLY A 44 -5.26 6.85 -3.64
N LEU A 45 -5.33 5.70 -2.97
CA LEU A 45 -6.23 5.44 -1.86
C LEU A 45 -5.68 5.97 -0.53
N SER A 46 -6.37 5.68 0.57
CA SER A 46 -5.90 5.82 1.95
C SER A 46 -6.31 4.59 2.76
N HIS A 47 -5.84 4.48 3.99
CA HIS A 47 -6.05 3.31 4.85
C HIS A 47 -7.53 3.07 5.19
N ASP A 48 -8.37 4.10 5.13
CA ASP A 48 -9.82 4.05 5.33
C ASP A 48 -10.60 3.65 4.07
N CYS A 49 -9.92 3.48 2.92
CA CYS A 49 -10.53 3.04 1.67
C CYS A 49 -10.52 1.53 1.53
N SER A 50 -11.60 0.88 1.99
CA SER A 50 -11.89 -0.55 1.76
C SER A 50 -10.83 -1.56 2.23
N LEU A 51 -9.88 -1.16 3.09
CA LEU A 51 -8.99 -2.10 3.77
C LEU A 51 -9.66 -2.81 4.96
N GLY A 52 -10.75 -2.24 5.50
CA GLY A 52 -11.44 -2.76 6.68
C GLY A 52 -11.79 -4.26 6.62
N PRO A 53 -12.47 -4.74 5.56
CA PRO A 53 -12.82 -6.16 5.43
C PRO A 53 -11.61 -7.10 5.43
N PHE A 54 -10.48 -6.68 4.83
CA PHE A 54 -9.25 -7.46 4.84
C PHE A 54 -8.59 -7.46 6.23
N ALA A 55 -8.60 -6.31 6.91
CA ALA A 55 -8.10 -6.21 8.28
C ALA A 55 -8.92 -7.07 9.26
N ASP A 56 -10.25 -7.09 9.09
CA ASP A 56 -11.15 -7.96 9.83
C ASP A 56 -10.86 -9.44 9.56
N ALA A 57 -10.64 -9.83 8.30
CA ALA A 57 -10.29 -11.21 7.95
C ALA A 57 -8.98 -11.68 8.61
N PHE A 58 -7.95 -10.82 8.64
CA PHE A 58 -6.69 -11.13 9.35
C PHE A 58 -6.88 -11.22 10.86
N ARG A 59 -7.65 -10.30 11.43
CA ARG A 59 -8.04 -10.31 12.85
C ARG A 59 -8.72 -11.61 13.24
N ASP A 60 -9.70 -12.03 12.46
CA ASP A 60 -10.51 -13.22 12.72
C ASP A 60 -9.67 -14.50 12.54
N ALA A 61 -8.60 -14.44 11.74
CA ALA A 61 -7.57 -15.48 11.63
C ALA A 61 -6.51 -15.47 12.75
N GLY A 62 -6.62 -14.56 13.73
CA GLY A 62 -5.71 -14.49 14.88
C GLY A 62 -4.45 -13.65 14.67
N LEU A 63 -4.42 -12.81 13.63
CA LEU A 63 -3.32 -11.89 13.32
C LEU A 63 -3.72 -10.45 13.65
N ALA A 64 -2.78 -9.62 14.08
CA ALA A 64 -3.03 -8.19 14.17
C ALA A 64 -2.93 -7.56 12.77
N ALA A 65 -3.90 -6.75 12.38
CA ALA A 65 -3.85 -5.99 11.13
C ALA A 65 -3.44 -4.54 11.40
N VAL A 66 -2.35 -4.10 10.78
CA VAL A 66 -1.82 -2.74 10.91
C VAL A 66 -1.95 -2.04 9.57
N THR A 67 -2.81 -1.03 9.51
CA THR A 67 -3.01 -0.18 8.33
C THR A 67 -2.27 1.15 8.51
N PHE A 68 -1.89 1.81 7.42
CA PHE A 68 -1.21 3.11 7.46
C PHE A 68 -1.46 3.90 6.16
N ASP A 69 -1.27 5.21 6.22
CA ASP A 69 -1.24 6.09 5.05
C ASP A 69 0.20 6.45 4.65
N TYR A 70 0.48 6.50 3.35
CA TYR A 70 1.72 7.08 2.84
C TYR A 70 1.85 8.56 3.20
N ALA A 71 3.06 9.11 3.21
CA ALA A 71 3.36 10.44 3.73
C ALA A 71 2.48 11.57 3.16
N THR A 72 2.07 11.50 1.89
CA THR A 72 1.27 12.53 1.20
C THR A 72 -0.24 12.24 1.18
N PHE A 73 -0.69 11.22 1.91
CA PHE A 73 -2.06 10.70 1.93
C PHE A 73 -2.67 10.71 3.33
N GLY A 74 -4.01 10.70 3.37
CA GLY A 74 -4.84 10.57 4.57
C GLY A 74 -4.30 11.28 5.81
N ALA A 75 -4.27 10.57 6.93
CA ALA A 75 -3.86 11.08 8.24
C ALA A 75 -2.37 11.47 8.26
N SER A 76 -1.52 10.75 7.52
CA SER A 76 -0.07 11.04 7.40
C SER A 76 0.22 12.41 6.78
N SER A 77 -0.67 12.92 5.91
CA SER A 77 -0.47 14.22 5.26
C SER A 77 -0.43 15.41 6.22
N SER A 78 -1.02 15.27 7.42
CA SER A 78 -0.98 16.29 8.49
C SER A 78 0.43 16.56 9.02
N GLY A 79 1.37 15.61 8.85
CA GLY A 79 2.77 15.72 9.24
C GLY A 79 3.68 16.45 8.24
N GLY A 80 3.14 17.01 7.15
CA GLY A 80 3.90 17.85 6.21
C GLY A 80 4.21 17.22 4.86
N GLY A 81 3.65 16.05 4.53
CA GLY A 81 3.79 15.43 3.21
C GLY A 81 3.12 16.27 2.11
N MET A 82 3.91 17.05 1.39
CA MET A 82 3.46 17.93 0.32
C MET A 82 4.25 17.69 -0.97
N PRO A 83 3.62 17.80 -2.16
CA PRO A 83 2.18 18.02 -2.37
C PRO A 83 1.34 16.80 -1.97
N ARG A 84 0.11 17.04 -1.50
CA ARG A 84 -0.86 15.98 -1.21
C ARG A 84 -1.14 15.13 -2.46
N HIS A 85 -1.58 13.88 -2.26
CA HIS A 85 -1.92 12.97 -3.35
C HIS A 85 -0.78 12.76 -4.36
N SER A 86 0.47 12.82 -3.87
CA SER A 86 1.65 12.54 -4.69
C SER A 86 2.05 11.10 -4.54
N VAL A 87 1.82 10.32 -5.58
CA VAL A 87 2.29 8.93 -5.70
C VAL A 87 3.72 8.94 -6.22
N ASP A 88 4.63 8.40 -5.42
CA ASP A 88 6.00 8.06 -5.79
C ASP A 88 6.29 6.65 -5.27
N PRO A 89 6.33 5.63 -6.14
CA PRO A 89 6.50 4.24 -5.73
C PRO A 89 7.75 3.99 -4.88
N ARG A 90 8.85 4.72 -5.11
CA ARG A 90 10.08 4.54 -4.31
C ARG A 90 9.88 5.10 -2.90
N ALA A 91 9.32 6.30 -2.80
CA ALA A 91 9.02 6.90 -1.50
C ALA A 91 7.98 6.07 -0.73
N GLN A 92 6.97 5.53 -1.41
CA GLN A 92 5.93 4.69 -0.80
C GLN A 92 6.46 3.34 -0.32
N VAL A 93 7.45 2.75 -1.01
CA VAL A 93 8.18 1.59 -0.49
C VAL A 93 8.96 1.95 0.78
N SER A 94 9.63 3.11 0.81
CA SER A 94 10.31 3.60 2.01
C SER A 94 9.33 3.84 3.18
N ASP A 95 8.14 4.37 2.90
CA ASP A 95 7.07 4.55 3.89
C ASP A 95 6.56 3.20 4.42
N LEU A 96 6.40 2.18 3.56
CA LEU A 96 6.06 0.82 3.98
C LEU A 96 7.13 0.23 4.90
N LEU A 97 8.42 0.38 4.56
CA LEU A 97 9.52 -0.05 5.42
C LEU A 97 9.53 0.72 6.75
N ALA A 98 9.20 2.02 6.74
CA ALA A 98 9.05 2.81 7.96
C ALA A 98 7.87 2.33 8.81
N ALA A 99 6.76 1.89 8.21
CA ALA A 99 5.64 1.28 8.92
C ALA A 99 6.06 -0.05 9.58
N VAL A 100 6.81 -0.90 8.86
CA VAL A 100 7.37 -2.14 9.42
C VAL A 100 8.30 -1.85 10.61
N ARG A 101 9.19 -0.86 10.48
CA ARG A 101 10.04 -0.38 11.58
C ARG A 101 9.21 0.05 12.78
N ALA A 102 8.18 0.86 12.56
CA ALA A 102 7.31 1.32 13.64
C ALA A 102 6.59 0.16 14.33
N VAL A 103 6.08 -0.83 13.58
CA VAL A 103 5.44 -2.03 14.14
C VAL A 103 6.42 -2.84 14.99
N ARG A 104 7.64 -3.07 14.49
CA ARG A 104 8.67 -3.80 15.23
C ARG A 104 9.07 -3.09 16.51
N TYR A 105 9.45 -1.82 16.43
CA TYR A 105 10.05 -1.09 17.56
C TYR A 105 9.03 -0.56 18.56
N ARG A 106 7.74 -0.57 18.21
CA ARG A 106 6.63 -0.22 19.13
C ARG A 106 5.74 -1.44 19.42
N ALA A 107 6.27 -2.66 19.25
CA ALA A 107 5.50 -3.89 19.38
C ALA A 107 4.74 -3.99 20.71
N ASP A 108 5.38 -3.59 21.82
CA ASP A 108 4.76 -3.57 23.16
C ASP A 108 3.60 -2.58 23.24
N GLU A 109 3.76 -1.37 22.68
CA GLU A 109 2.68 -0.36 22.65
C GLU A 109 1.50 -0.79 21.77
N LEU A 110 1.78 -1.52 20.70
CA LEU A 110 0.79 -1.98 19.73
C LEU A 110 0.16 -3.32 20.14
N GLY A 111 0.71 -4.01 21.15
CA GLY A 111 0.24 -5.32 21.60
C GLY A 111 0.45 -6.44 20.57
N VAL A 112 1.56 -6.39 19.81
CA VAL A 112 1.87 -7.34 18.71
C VAL A 112 3.24 -7.97 18.89
N ASP A 113 3.53 -9.03 18.12
CA ASP A 113 4.85 -9.66 18.06
C ASP A 113 5.69 -9.01 16.95
N GLY A 114 6.63 -8.14 17.36
CA GLY A 114 7.51 -7.41 16.47
C GLY A 114 8.48 -8.26 15.65
N ASP A 115 8.66 -9.55 15.96
CA ASP A 115 9.51 -10.49 15.23
C ASP A 115 8.73 -11.43 14.28
N ARG A 116 7.40 -11.23 14.19
CA ARG A 116 6.49 -11.96 13.30
C ARG A 116 5.61 -10.99 12.53
N ILE A 117 6.18 -10.40 11.49
CA ILE A 117 5.52 -9.42 10.63
C ILE A 117 5.28 -10.01 9.23
N GLY A 118 4.06 -9.89 8.72
CA GLY A 118 3.71 -10.13 7.31
C GLY A 118 3.52 -8.81 6.57
N LEU A 119 3.82 -8.80 5.28
CA LEU A 119 3.48 -7.70 4.38
C LEU A 119 2.21 -8.04 3.61
N TRP A 120 1.34 -7.05 3.40
CA TRP A 120 0.16 -7.20 2.57
C TRP A 120 -0.04 -5.99 1.67
N GLY A 121 -0.46 -6.22 0.44
CA GLY A 121 -0.81 -5.15 -0.49
C GLY A 121 -1.58 -5.64 -1.70
N THR A 122 -2.40 -4.74 -2.27
CA THR A 122 -3.15 -4.98 -3.50
C THR A 122 -2.74 -4.01 -4.60
N SER A 123 -2.79 -4.43 -5.86
CA SER A 123 -2.47 -3.58 -7.02
C SER A 123 -1.07 -2.94 -6.87
N LEU A 124 -0.95 -1.61 -6.95
CA LEU A 124 0.30 -0.88 -6.77
C LEU A 124 1.02 -1.27 -5.46
N ALA A 125 0.28 -1.43 -4.37
CA ALA A 125 0.83 -1.83 -3.08
C ALA A 125 1.28 -3.31 -3.04
N GLY A 126 0.73 -4.18 -3.88
CA GLY A 126 1.28 -5.52 -4.07
C GLY A 126 2.70 -5.47 -4.63
N GLY A 127 2.94 -4.58 -5.60
CA GLY A 127 4.27 -4.26 -6.09
C GLY A 127 5.20 -3.69 -5.01
N HIS A 128 4.65 -2.82 -4.13
CA HIS A 128 5.40 -2.26 -3.00
C HIS A 128 5.81 -3.31 -1.98
N ALA A 129 4.92 -4.24 -1.64
CA ALA A 129 5.23 -5.35 -0.73
C ALA A 129 6.36 -6.24 -1.29
N VAL A 130 6.35 -6.55 -2.59
CA VAL A 130 7.45 -7.27 -3.25
C VAL A 130 8.75 -6.47 -3.19
N SER A 131 8.70 -5.17 -3.52
CA SER A 131 9.89 -4.31 -3.53
C SER A 131 10.49 -4.12 -2.13
N ALA A 132 9.64 -3.99 -1.10
CA ALA A 132 10.07 -3.88 0.30
C ALA A 132 10.70 -5.20 0.78
N ALA A 133 10.09 -6.35 0.46
CA ALA A 133 10.64 -7.65 0.80
C ALA A 133 12.00 -7.91 0.11
N ALA A 134 12.17 -7.42 -1.12
CA ALA A 134 13.44 -7.47 -1.83
C ALA A 134 14.51 -6.57 -1.17
N ALA A 135 14.16 -5.32 -0.84
CA ALA A 135 15.09 -4.38 -0.19
C ALA A 135 15.60 -4.91 1.17
N LEU A 136 14.71 -5.49 1.98
CA LEU A 136 15.08 -6.12 3.26
C LEU A 136 16.01 -7.34 3.08
N ALA A 137 16.02 -7.97 1.91
CA ALA A 137 16.96 -9.06 1.65
C ALA A 137 18.35 -8.56 1.26
N GLU A 138 18.47 -7.39 0.63
CA GLU A 138 19.75 -6.80 0.21
C GLU A 138 20.52 -6.17 1.38
N GLU A 139 19.82 -5.53 2.32
CA GLU A 139 20.42 -4.92 3.52
C GLU A 139 21.19 -5.93 4.41
N GLU A 140 21.03 -7.25 4.20
CA GLU A 140 21.79 -8.31 4.88
C GLU A 140 23.09 -8.71 4.17
N GLU A 141 23.20 -8.56 2.84
CA GLU A 141 24.40 -8.95 2.09
C GLU A 141 25.54 -7.92 2.27
N GLU A 142 25.23 -6.69 2.68
CA GLU A 142 26.19 -5.58 2.78
C GLU A 142 26.75 -5.30 4.19
N GLU A 143 26.14 -5.78 5.30
CA GLU A 143 26.55 -5.35 6.67
C GLU A 143 26.45 -6.40 7.80
N ASP A 144 27.31 -6.25 8.82
CA ASP A 144 27.36 -7.04 10.07
C ASP A 144 25.99 -7.12 10.79
N ALA A 145 25.70 -8.28 11.41
CA ALA A 145 24.39 -8.67 11.98
C ALA A 145 23.76 -7.73 13.06
N ALA A 146 24.45 -6.65 13.43
CA ALA A 146 24.05 -5.68 14.45
C ALA A 146 23.28 -4.46 13.90
N THR A 147 23.08 -4.34 12.58
CA THR A 147 22.39 -3.18 11.98
C THR A 147 20.86 -3.29 12.01
N GLU A 148 20.19 -2.14 11.89
CA GLU A 148 18.72 -2.03 11.92
C GLU A 148 18.05 -2.81 10.77
N GLY A 149 18.68 -2.85 9.59
CA GLY A 149 18.19 -3.58 8.41
C GLY A 149 18.16 -5.10 8.60
N ALA A 150 19.27 -5.67 9.08
CA ALA A 150 19.38 -7.09 9.43
C ALA A 150 18.35 -7.49 10.51
N SER A 151 18.03 -6.58 11.42
CA SER A 151 16.95 -6.71 12.39
C SER A 151 15.59 -6.81 11.67
N LEU A 152 15.20 -5.84 10.85
CA LEU A 152 13.88 -5.82 10.18
C LEU A 152 13.61 -7.03 9.30
N ARG A 153 14.60 -7.50 8.54
CA ARG A 153 14.49 -8.72 7.73
C ARG A 153 14.08 -9.93 8.57
N ARG A 154 14.66 -10.12 9.75
CA ARG A 154 14.33 -11.25 10.66
C ARG A 154 12.91 -11.16 11.20
N ALA A 155 12.33 -9.96 11.29
CA ALA A 155 10.93 -9.79 11.67
C ALA A 155 9.97 -10.13 10.54
N VAL A 156 10.29 -9.77 9.30
CA VAL A 156 9.39 -10.02 8.16
C VAL A 156 9.45 -11.50 7.77
N ARG A 157 8.31 -12.19 7.85
CA ARG A 157 8.22 -13.65 7.66
C ARG A 157 7.54 -14.08 6.38
N ALA A 158 6.68 -13.23 5.80
CA ALA A 158 5.93 -13.55 4.58
C ALA A 158 5.39 -12.27 3.93
N ALA A 159 4.97 -12.39 2.67
CA ALA A 159 4.14 -11.40 1.99
C ALA A 159 2.91 -12.05 1.35
N ALA A 160 1.77 -11.34 1.35
CA ALA A 160 0.57 -11.72 0.63
C ALA A 160 0.16 -10.57 -0.28
N VAL A 161 0.15 -10.81 -1.60
CA VAL A 161 -0.11 -9.77 -2.60
C VAL A 161 -1.27 -10.15 -3.51
N LEU A 162 -2.19 -9.22 -3.71
CA LEU A 162 -3.38 -9.40 -4.54
C LEU A 162 -3.28 -8.55 -5.79
N VAL A 163 -3.49 -9.16 -6.95
CA VAL A 163 -3.41 -8.52 -8.28
C VAL A 163 -2.25 -7.52 -8.39
N PRO A 164 -1.01 -7.92 -8.03
CA PRO A 164 0.08 -6.97 -7.84
C PRO A 164 0.48 -6.29 -9.14
N HIS A 165 0.76 -4.99 -9.07
CA HIS A 165 1.45 -4.28 -10.14
C HIS A 165 2.91 -4.76 -10.20
N MET A 166 3.23 -5.59 -11.18
CA MET A 166 4.57 -6.21 -11.28
C MET A 166 5.38 -5.70 -12.48
N ALA A 167 4.73 -5.55 -13.63
CA ALA A 167 5.34 -5.10 -14.87
C ALA A 167 5.31 -3.57 -14.99
N SER A 168 5.81 -3.03 -16.10
CA SER A 168 5.66 -1.61 -16.37
C SER A 168 4.19 -1.28 -16.64
N GLY A 169 3.73 -0.12 -16.18
CA GLY A 169 2.36 0.33 -16.50
C GLY A 169 2.13 0.54 -18.00
N ALA A 170 3.19 0.60 -18.81
CA ALA A 170 3.12 0.71 -20.26
C ALA A 170 2.46 -0.52 -20.93
N GLU A 171 2.60 -1.72 -20.36
CA GLU A 171 1.97 -2.93 -20.90
C GLU A 171 0.45 -2.89 -20.68
N GLY A 172 0.01 -2.47 -19.49
CA GLY A 172 -1.41 -2.24 -19.21
C GLY A 172 -1.99 -1.14 -20.10
N VAL A 173 -1.27 -0.03 -20.28
CA VAL A 173 -1.67 1.04 -21.21
C VAL A 173 -1.80 0.54 -22.65
N LEU A 174 -0.88 -0.31 -23.11
CA LEU A 174 -0.96 -0.90 -24.45
C LEU A 174 -2.20 -1.77 -24.61
N ALA A 175 -2.50 -2.63 -23.64
CA ALA A 175 -3.70 -3.46 -23.66
C ALA A 175 -4.98 -2.61 -23.72
N THR A 176 -5.06 -1.53 -22.94
CA THR A 176 -6.17 -0.56 -22.98
C THR A 176 -6.28 0.12 -24.34
N ILE A 177 -5.16 0.52 -24.96
CA ILE A 177 -5.17 1.13 -26.31
C ILE A 177 -5.72 0.15 -27.35
N LEU A 178 -5.34 -1.12 -27.27
CA LEU A 178 -5.77 -2.14 -28.22
C LEU A 178 -7.26 -2.50 -28.07
N SER A 179 -7.85 -2.37 -26.88
CA SER A 179 -9.26 -2.69 -26.64
C SER A 179 -10.25 -1.62 -27.14
N ASP A 180 -9.91 -0.34 -27.01
CA ASP A 180 -10.67 0.78 -27.60
C ASP A 180 -9.73 1.91 -28.08
N PRO A 181 -9.24 1.84 -29.33
CA PRO A 181 -8.27 2.81 -29.85
C PRO A 181 -8.78 4.24 -29.89
N ALA A 182 -10.07 4.45 -30.23
CA ALA A 182 -10.63 5.78 -30.42
C ALA A 182 -10.82 6.52 -29.09
N THR A 183 -11.29 5.81 -28.06
CA THR A 183 -11.42 6.36 -26.71
C THR A 183 -10.06 6.54 -26.06
N SER A 184 -9.16 5.58 -26.21
CA SER A 184 -7.78 5.67 -25.70
C SER A 184 -7.00 6.83 -26.31
N ALA A 185 -7.12 7.09 -27.61
CA ALA A 185 -6.47 8.24 -28.26
C ALA A 185 -6.97 9.59 -27.71
N ARG A 186 -8.28 9.70 -27.47
CA ARG A 186 -8.89 10.89 -26.84
C ARG A 186 -8.39 11.09 -25.42
N GLY A 187 -8.35 10.01 -24.63
CA GLY A 187 -7.86 10.04 -23.25
C GLY A 187 -6.38 10.41 -23.16
N LEU A 188 -5.54 9.76 -23.97
CA LEU A 188 -4.09 9.99 -24.01
C LEU A 188 -3.76 11.43 -24.37
N THR A 189 -4.46 12.02 -25.35
CA THR A 189 -4.26 13.42 -25.73
C THR A 189 -4.53 14.37 -24.55
N LYS A 190 -5.60 14.11 -23.78
CA LYS A 190 -5.95 14.90 -22.59
C LYS A 190 -4.93 14.72 -21.45
N ILE A 191 -4.47 13.49 -21.22
CA ILE A 191 -3.41 13.19 -20.23
C ILE A 191 -2.12 13.95 -20.60
N LEU A 192 -1.69 13.88 -21.87
CA LEU A 192 -0.49 14.57 -22.35
C LEU A 192 -0.60 16.09 -22.18
N ALA A 193 -1.76 16.67 -22.50
CA ALA A 193 -2.02 18.09 -22.27
C ALA A 193 -1.96 18.47 -20.77
N ALA A 194 -2.52 17.62 -19.90
CA ALA A 194 -2.46 17.82 -18.45
C ALA A 194 -1.03 17.68 -17.91
N PHE A 195 -0.25 16.75 -18.46
CA PHE A 195 1.16 16.58 -18.11
C PHE A 195 1.99 17.79 -18.54
N ALA A 196 1.84 18.27 -19.78
CA ALA A 196 2.53 19.46 -20.27
C ALA A 196 2.21 20.69 -19.42
N LYS A 197 0.93 20.87 -19.06
CA LYS A 197 0.50 21.93 -18.13
C LYS A 197 1.14 21.78 -16.75
N GLY A 198 1.20 20.56 -16.22
CA GLY A 198 1.84 20.29 -14.94
C GLY A 198 3.34 20.53 -14.93
N ALA A 199 4.04 20.18 -16.00
CA ALA A 199 5.46 20.47 -16.16
C ALA A 199 5.71 21.99 -16.19
N LEU A 200 4.91 22.74 -16.96
CA LEU A 200 4.99 24.20 -17.03
C LEU A 200 4.74 24.87 -15.67
N LEU A 201 3.68 24.47 -14.95
CA LEU A 201 3.35 25.02 -13.63
C LEU A 201 4.34 24.56 -12.54
N GLY A 202 4.95 23.39 -12.72
CA GLY A 202 5.99 22.85 -11.85
C GLY A 202 7.24 23.73 -11.78
N LEU A 203 7.57 24.47 -12.85
CA LEU A 203 8.64 25.47 -12.84
C LEU A 203 8.38 26.57 -11.80
N ALA A 204 7.12 26.87 -11.52
CA ALA A 204 6.71 27.82 -10.48
C ALA A 204 6.44 27.14 -9.11
N ARG A 205 6.88 25.89 -8.93
CA ARG A 205 6.64 25.04 -7.74
C ARG A 205 5.16 24.89 -7.38
N LYS A 206 4.26 25.01 -8.37
CA LYS A 206 2.82 24.83 -8.19
C LYS A 206 2.43 23.42 -8.66
N PRO A 207 2.00 22.52 -7.76
CA PRO A 207 1.55 21.19 -8.17
C PRO A 207 0.30 21.31 -9.04
N TRP A 208 0.28 20.57 -10.14
CA TRP A 208 -0.90 20.39 -10.98
C TRP A 208 -1.49 19.01 -10.72
N TYR A 209 -2.82 18.94 -10.66
CA TYR A 209 -3.55 17.74 -10.34
C TYR A 209 -4.36 17.28 -11.54
N ILE A 210 -4.46 15.96 -11.68
CA ILE A 210 -5.36 15.27 -12.59
C ILE A 210 -6.27 14.38 -11.76
N PHE A 211 -7.43 14.01 -12.31
CA PHE A 211 -8.28 12.99 -11.68
C PHE A 211 -7.54 11.65 -11.64
N LEU A 212 -7.67 10.93 -10.53
CA LEU A 212 -7.10 9.60 -10.40
C LEU A 212 -7.88 8.62 -11.26
N HIS A 213 -9.21 8.63 -11.14
CA HIS A 213 -10.13 7.82 -11.94
C HIS A 213 -11.19 8.70 -12.58
N GLY A 214 -11.75 8.25 -13.70
CA GLY A 214 -12.80 8.95 -14.41
C GLY A 214 -13.31 8.14 -15.59
N PRO A 215 -14.33 8.63 -16.30
CA PRO A 215 -14.93 7.90 -17.40
C PRO A 215 -13.94 7.68 -18.56
N PRO A 216 -14.14 6.64 -19.39
CA PRO A 216 -13.30 6.38 -20.56
C PRO A 216 -13.14 7.61 -21.48
N GLY A 217 -11.90 7.91 -21.87
CA GLY A 217 -11.57 9.04 -22.75
C GLY A 217 -11.52 10.40 -22.03
N SER A 218 -11.50 10.43 -20.71
CA SER A 218 -11.33 11.62 -19.88
C SER A 218 -9.85 12.02 -19.72
N ALA A 219 -9.54 12.94 -18.81
CA ALA A 219 -8.18 13.31 -18.45
C ALA A 219 -7.67 12.57 -17.19
N ALA A 220 -8.39 11.55 -16.72
CA ALA A 220 -8.04 10.80 -15.53
C ALA A 220 -6.86 9.84 -15.77
N ALA A 221 -6.16 9.43 -14.72
CA ALA A 221 -5.07 8.46 -14.85
C ALA A 221 -5.59 7.04 -15.16
N MET A 222 -6.68 6.64 -14.49
CA MET A 222 -7.41 5.39 -14.71
C MET A 222 -8.69 5.67 -15.49
N GLN A 223 -8.88 4.97 -16.61
CA GLN A 223 -9.97 5.22 -17.56
C GLN A 223 -10.55 3.94 -18.16
N ASN A 224 -10.19 2.76 -17.66
CA ASN A 224 -10.75 1.52 -18.19
C ASN A 224 -12.24 1.44 -17.85
N PRO A 225 -13.05 0.75 -18.68
CA PRO A 225 -14.43 0.46 -18.33
C PRO A 225 -14.54 -0.16 -16.93
N GLY A 226 -15.38 0.42 -16.08
CA GLY A 226 -15.56 -0.02 -14.69
C GLY A 226 -14.61 0.58 -13.65
N ASP A 227 -13.48 1.21 -14.06
CA ASP A 227 -12.54 1.81 -13.11
C ASP A 227 -13.19 2.92 -12.28
N ASP A 228 -14.01 3.77 -12.92
CA ASP A 228 -14.61 4.95 -12.27
C ASP A 228 -15.58 4.55 -11.15
N GLU A 229 -16.47 3.59 -11.45
CA GLU A 229 -17.41 3.02 -10.48
C GLU A 229 -16.67 2.21 -9.42
N GLY A 230 -15.70 1.39 -9.83
CA GLY A 230 -14.87 0.58 -8.94
C GLY A 230 -14.15 1.44 -7.90
N TYR A 231 -13.37 2.45 -8.33
CA TYR A 231 -12.70 3.36 -7.42
C TYR A 231 -13.67 4.20 -6.59
N GLY A 232 -14.79 4.64 -7.18
CA GLY A 232 -15.85 5.34 -6.45
C GLY A 232 -16.48 4.51 -5.33
N SER A 233 -16.43 3.16 -5.42
CA SER A 233 -16.90 2.25 -4.37
C SER A 233 -15.86 2.01 -3.26
N LEU A 234 -14.56 2.24 -3.53
CA LEU A 234 -13.49 1.91 -2.59
C LEU A 234 -13.34 2.92 -1.44
N CYS A 235 -13.63 4.18 -1.70
CA CYS A 235 -13.64 5.24 -0.71
C CYS A 235 -15.03 5.88 -0.69
N ALA A 236 -15.58 6.17 0.49
CA ALA A 236 -16.77 7.02 0.55
C ALA A 236 -16.47 8.35 -0.19
N ALA A 237 -17.46 8.85 -0.94
CA ALA A 237 -17.37 10.02 -1.81
C ALA A 237 -16.57 11.19 -1.18
N ASP A 238 -15.89 11.97 -2.04
CA ASP A 238 -15.02 13.12 -1.70
C ASP A 238 -15.29 13.73 -0.31
N GLY A 239 -14.33 13.60 0.62
CA GLY A 239 -14.48 14.10 1.99
C GLY A 239 -14.67 13.05 3.09
N GLY A 240 -14.18 11.82 2.89
CA GLY A 240 -14.06 10.80 3.95
C GLY A 240 -13.32 11.31 5.21
N GLU A 241 -13.29 10.49 6.27
CA GLU A 241 -12.79 10.86 7.62
C GLU A 241 -11.40 11.54 7.59
N TYR A 242 -10.54 11.15 6.64
CA TYR A 242 -9.18 11.69 6.47
C TYR A 242 -8.99 12.54 5.19
N GLY A 243 -10.10 13.02 4.61
CA GLY A 243 -10.10 13.98 3.51
C GLY A 243 -9.58 13.42 2.20
N TRP A 244 -9.91 12.15 1.89
CA TRP A 244 -9.65 11.56 0.57
C TRP A 244 -10.38 12.36 -0.52
N ARG A 245 -9.75 12.46 -1.69
CA ARG A 245 -10.24 13.16 -2.87
C ARG A 245 -9.81 12.40 -4.13
N ASN A 246 -10.68 12.34 -5.14
CA ASN A 246 -10.31 11.83 -6.45
C ASN A 246 -9.29 12.76 -7.12
N GLY A 247 -7.99 12.44 -6.98
CA GLY A 247 -6.94 13.18 -7.66
C GLY A 247 -5.54 12.66 -7.35
N MET A 248 -4.61 12.99 -8.24
CA MET A 248 -3.17 12.74 -8.07
C MET A 248 -2.36 13.86 -8.73
N THR A 249 -1.13 14.06 -8.29
CA THR A 249 -0.25 15.01 -8.99
C THR A 249 0.06 14.50 -10.40
N SER A 250 0.09 15.39 -11.39
CA SER A 250 0.32 15.00 -12.79
C SER A 250 1.66 14.31 -13.02
N GLY A 251 2.68 14.63 -12.22
CA GLY A 251 4.00 13.99 -12.29
C GLY A 251 4.02 12.56 -11.75
N SER A 252 3.06 12.19 -10.90
CA SER A 252 2.96 10.84 -10.34
C SER A 252 2.72 9.76 -11.39
N LEU A 253 1.97 10.07 -12.46
CA LEU A 253 1.66 9.09 -13.50
C LEU A 253 2.92 8.52 -14.16
N LEU A 254 3.90 9.36 -14.49
CA LEU A 254 5.17 8.88 -15.07
C LEU A 254 5.96 7.99 -14.11
N ARG A 255 5.93 8.28 -12.81
CA ARG A 255 6.61 7.46 -11.79
C ARG A 255 5.95 6.09 -11.66
N VAL A 256 4.62 6.04 -11.70
CA VAL A 256 3.86 4.78 -11.68
C VAL A 256 4.13 3.97 -12.95
N LEU A 257 4.08 4.58 -14.14
CA LEU A 257 4.34 3.88 -15.41
C LEU A 257 5.76 3.29 -15.50
N SER A 258 6.75 3.95 -14.89
CA SER A 258 8.14 3.49 -14.87
C SER A 258 8.47 2.50 -13.76
N TYR A 259 7.55 2.27 -12.82
CA TYR A 259 7.74 1.37 -11.70
C TYR A 259 7.64 -0.09 -12.13
N ARG A 260 8.68 -0.88 -11.81
CA ARG A 260 8.84 -2.28 -12.24
C ARG A 260 9.28 -3.19 -11.08
N PRO A 261 8.37 -3.60 -10.18
CA PRO A 261 8.69 -4.55 -9.10
C PRO A 261 9.27 -5.87 -9.57
N MET A 262 8.91 -6.32 -10.78
CA MET A 262 9.45 -7.54 -11.38
C MET A 262 10.99 -7.55 -11.43
N ASN A 263 11.63 -6.39 -11.61
CA ASN A 263 13.09 -6.29 -11.70
C ASN A 263 13.83 -6.69 -10.42
N VAL A 264 13.14 -6.67 -9.27
CA VAL A 264 13.72 -7.02 -7.96
C VAL A 264 13.08 -8.26 -7.34
N ALA A 265 12.06 -8.83 -7.97
CA ALA A 265 11.27 -9.93 -7.41
C ALA A 265 12.11 -11.18 -7.08
N SER A 266 13.14 -11.48 -7.88
CA SER A 266 14.05 -12.61 -7.65
C SER A 266 14.91 -12.47 -6.38
N ARG A 267 14.96 -11.28 -5.79
CA ARG A 267 15.73 -10.99 -4.57
C ARG A 267 14.95 -11.31 -3.30
N VAL A 268 13.62 -11.46 -3.39
CA VAL A 268 12.78 -11.77 -2.24
C VAL A 268 13.16 -13.13 -1.64
N LYS A 269 13.35 -13.18 -0.32
CA LYS A 269 13.78 -14.40 0.42
C LYS A 269 12.71 -14.95 1.37
N VAL A 270 11.57 -14.28 1.49
CA VAL A 270 10.44 -14.75 2.30
C VAL A 270 9.39 -15.41 1.41
N PRO A 271 8.58 -16.35 1.92
CA PRO A 271 7.42 -16.87 1.19
C PRO A 271 6.49 -15.74 0.74
N VAL A 272 6.05 -15.78 -0.52
CA VAL A 272 5.08 -14.84 -1.09
C VAL A 272 3.86 -15.61 -1.58
N GLN A 273 2.69 -15.31 -1.02
CA GLN A 273 1.42 -15.67 -1.65
C GLN A 273 1.06 -14.60 -2.67
N MET A 274 0.85 -15.01 -3.92
CA MET A 274 0.44 -14.11 -5.00
C MET A 274 -0.91 -14.57 -5.55
N VAL A 275 -1.90 -13.69 -5.50
CA VAL A 275 -3.20 -13.87 -6.16
C VAL A 275 -3.18 -13.05 -7.43
N VAL A 276 -3.39 -13.70 -8.57
CA VAL A 276 -3.48 -13.06 -9.89
C VAL A 276 -4.94 -13.09 -10.35
N ALA A 277 -5.35 -12.09 -11.14
CA ALA A 277 -6.66 -12.12 -11.78
C ALA A 277 -6.60 -13.11 -12.97
N GLU A 278 -7.68 -13.87 -13.17
CA GLU A 278 -7.88 -14.60 -14.41
C GLU A 278 -8.36 -13.61 -15.49
N GLU A 279 -7.87 -13.79 -16.72
CA GLU A 279 -8.27 -12.98 -17.90
C GLU A 279 -9.70 -13.26 -18.36
#